data_AF-C6HVA3-F1
#
_entry.id   AF-C6HVA3-F1
#
_cell.length_a   1.000
_cell.length_b   1.000
_cell.length_c   1.000
_cell.angle_alpha   90.00
_cell.angle_beta   90.00
_cell.angle_gamma   90.00
#
_symmetry.space_group_name_H-M   'P 1'
#
loop_
_entity.id
_entity.type
_entity.pdbx_description
1 polymer ?
#
loop_
_entity_poly.entity_id
_entity_poly.type
_entity_poly.pdbx_seq_one_letter_code
_entity_poly.pdbx_strand_id
1 'polypeptide(L)'
;MATNRERADAQELPEDKSFIRDRIRFLKVAGVIGILSSLVMTGIEFSRNDLVRLLPSVLFSVVAPLLLLWLRQRPQDLDRILAAFAGLILIQQISGAVLSANEILMLIWYPVFPLTYFFLLGVRRALVWNAVAMVGITVGYILFPVLARIPPVPPAMFLTALLAYGVAVVLAWYHYGVIHAYQLRLTREATLDGLTGAFLRKAGLDHLSRLMAQAERISGMTLSIALLDIDDFKSINDQDGHQSGDQVLAMIGESIRSVIRKGDIFVRLGGEEFLLLLPGLSLKEADPLAENLRRRIEEGVFRSNGTRVTVSIGLTQYRTGEPMAELLRRADNLMYSAKRGGKNCVRTQEERSPEQDLFVPETGLASPESA
;
A
#
# COMPACT_ATOMS: atom_id res chain seq x y z
N MET A 1 25.31 6.54 -8.98
CA MET A 1 24.57 7.44 -9.89
C MET A 1 23.34 6.69 -10.38
N ALA A 2 22.20 6.87 -9.71
CA ALA A 2 20.93 6.29 -10.16
C ALA A 2 20.47 7.03 -11.42
N THR A 3 20.12 6.27 -12.46
CA THR A 3 19.80 6.79 -13.79
C THR A 3 18.46 7.54 -13.77
N ASN A 4 18.37 8.60 -14.58
CA ASN A 4 17.22 9.53 -14.70
C ASN A 4 15.85 8.88 -15.03
N ARG A 5 15.80 7.55 -15.24
CA ARG A 5 14.56 6.79 -15.45
C ARG A 5 13.85 6.39 -14.15
N GLU A 6 14.57 6.19 -13.03
CA GLU A 6 13.94 5.79 -11.76
C GLU A 6 13.18 6.95 -11.06
N ARG A 7 13.39 8.19 -11.48
CA ARG A 7 12.65 9.36 -10.97
C ARG A 7 11.35 9.66 -11.73
N ALA A 8 11.16 9.06 -12.91
CA ALA A 8 10.01 9.36 -13.76
C ALA A 8 8.76 8.51 -13.41
N ASP A 9 8.96 7.30 -12.86
CA ASP A 9 7.89 6.40 -12.45
C ASP A 9 7.83 6.22 -10.93
N ALA A 10 7.83 7.34 -10.19
CA ALA A 10 7.14 7.38 -8.90
C ALA A 10 5.63 7.32 -9.19
N GLN A 11 5.17 6.18 -9.72
CA GLN A 11 3.77 5.78 -9.68
C GLN A 11 3.36 5.92 -8.21
N GLU A 12 2.42 6.81 -7.96
CA GLU A 12 1.68 6.83 -6.69
C GLU A 12 1.27 5.38 -6.43
N LEU A 13 1.87 4.77 -5.40
CA LEU A 13 1.45 3.45 -4.91
C LEU A 13 -0.07 3.49 -4.80
N PRO A 14 -0.79 2.45 -5.30
CA PRO A 14 -2.24 2.44 -5.25
C PRO A 14 -2.71 2.80 -3.84
N GLU A 15 -3.48 3.88 -3.73
CA GLU A 15 -3.90 4.43 -2.44
C GLU A 15 -4.50 3.31 -1.60
N ASP A 16 -3.94 3.10 -0.40
CA ASP A 16 -4.44 2.10 0.54
C ASP A 16 -5.95 2.32 0.76
N LYS A 17 -6.74 1.24 0.78
CA LYS A 17 -8.18 1.28 1.07
C LYS A 17 -8.47 1.99 2.40
N SER A 18 -7.51 2.00 3.34
CA SER A 18 -7.59 2.78 4.58
C SER A 18 -7.57 4.30 4.32
N PHE A 19 -6.72 4.77 3.41
CA PHE A 19 -6.54 6.17 3.05
C PHE A 19 -7.77 6.73 2.32
N ILE A 20 -8.33 5.95 1.38
CA ILE A 20 -9.58 6.29 0.68
C ILE A 20 -10.73 6.44 1.70
N ARG A 21 -10.81 5.53 2.68
CA ARG A 21 -11.82 5.56 3.74
C ARG A 21 -11.69 6.81 4.61
N ASP A 22 -10.47 7.20 4.97
CA ASP A 22 -10.24 8.38 5.80
C ASP A 22 -10.50 9.68 5.03
N ARG A 23 -10.19 9.73 3.73
CA ARG A 23 -10.60 10.85 2.86
C ARG A 23 -12.12 11.04 2.82
N ILE A 24 -12.86 9.94 2.67
CA ILE A 24 -14.33 9.96 2.68
C ILE A 24 -14.88 10.41 4.04
N ARG A 25 -14.30 9.94 5.15
CA ARG A 25 -14.71 10.34 6.50
C ARG A 25 -14.51 11.83 6.73
N PHE A 26 -13.31 12.33 6.43
CA PHE A 26 -13.01 13.75 6.54
C PHE A 26 -13.94 14.57 5.65
N LEU A 27 -14.15 14.16 4.39
CA LEU A 27 -15.02 14.89 3.47
C LEU A 27 -16.46 14.98 4.00
N LYS A 28 -16.98 13.91 4.63
CA LYS A 28 -18.30 13.95 5.29
C LYS A 28 -18.32 14.92 6.45
N VAL A 29 -17.33 14.87 7.34
CA VAL A 29 -17.27 15.74 8.53
C VAL A 29 -17.07 17.20 8.12
N ALA A 30 -16.02 17.49 7.35
CA ALA A 30 -15.69 18.82 6.86
C ALA A 30 -16.81 19.37 5.96
N GLY A 31 -17.41 18.53 5.11
CA GLY A 31 -18.55 18.89 4.28
C GLY A 31 -19.76 19.31 5.11
N VAL A 32 -20.12 18.54 6.15
CA VAL A 32 -21.22 18.89 7.06
C VAL A 32 -20.94 20.20 7.82
N ILE A 33 -19.73 20.36 8.36
CA ILE A 33 -19.33 21.62 9.03
C ILE A 33 -19.41 22.80 8.06
N GLY A 34 -18.92 22.63 6.83
CA GLY A 34 -18.99 23.62 5.77
C GLY A 34 -20.43 23.98 5.40
N ILE A 35 -21.32 22.99 5.27
CA ILE A 35 -22.74 23.19 4.98
C ILE A 35 -23.41 23.98 6.10
N LEU A 36 -23.19 23.59 7.37
CA LEU A 36 -23.76 24.30 8.52
C LEU A 36 -23.26 25.75 8.59
N SER A 37 -21.95 25.95 8.40
CA SER A 37 -21.35 27.29 8.39
C SER A 37 -21.90 28.14 7.24
N SER A 38 -22.09 27.53 6.07
CA SER A 38 -22.63 28.20 4.89
C SER A 38 -24.11 28.56 5.07
N LEU A 39 -24.92 27.71 5.69
CA LEU A 39 -26.32 28.00 6.00
C LEU A 39 -26.46 29.18 6.98
N VAL A 40 -25.59 29.24 8.00
CA VAL A 40 -25.53 30.38 8.91
C VAL A 40 -25.18 31.66 8.14
N MET A 41 -24.17 31.61 7.28
CA MET A 41 -23.79 32.77 6.46
C MET A 41 -24.91 33.20 5.51
N THR A 42 -25.58 32.26 4.84
CA THR A 42 -26.74 32.53 4.01
C THR A 42 -27.85 33.21 4.80
N GLY A 43 -28.14 32.77 6.03
CA GLY A 43 -29.11 33.42 6.91
C GLY A 43 -28.73 34.85 7.29
N ILE A 44 -27.45 35.09 7.60
CA ILE A 44 -26.92 36.42 7.91
C ILE A 44 -27.03 37.34 6.68
N GLU A 45 -26.58 36.89 5.51
CA GLU A 45 -26.61 37.68 4.26
C GLU A 45 -28.04 37.98 3.81
N PHE A 46 -28.94 37.01 3.94
CA PHE A 46 -30.37 37.20 3.67
C PHE A 46 -30.97 38.26 4.59
N SER A 47 -30.64 38.25 5.89
CA SER A 47 -31.12 39.26 6.85
C SER A 47 -30.61 40.67 6.54
N ARG A 48 -29.47 40.79 5.86
CA ARG A 48 -28.86 42.05 5.42
C ARG A 48 -29.35 42.51 4.04
N ASN A 49 -30.18 41.72 3.37
CA ASN A 49 -30.67 41.96 2.00
C ASN A 49 -29.54 42.17 0.97
N ASP A 50 -28.38 41.53 1.18
CA ASP A 50 -27.23 41.61 0.26
C ASP A 50 -27.28 40.44 -0.74
N LEU A 51 -27.99 40.67 -1.84
CA LEU A 51 -28.20 39.67 -2.90
C LEU A 51 -26.90 39.21 -3.57
N VAL A 52 -25.86 40.05 -3.58
CA VAL A 52 -24.60 39.75 -4.26
C VAL A 52 -23.78 38.77 -3.43
N ARG A 53 -23.72 38.97 -2.11
CA ARG A 53 -23.03 38.06 -1.18
C ARG A 53 -23.78 36.75 -0.96
N LEU A 54 -25.11 36.77 -1.10
CA LEU A 54 -25.97 35.59 -0.94
C LEU A 54 -25.66 34.45 -1.93
N LEU A 55 -25.24 34.78 -3.16
CA LEU A 55 -25.08 33.78 -4.22
C LEU A 55 -24.00 32.71 -3.91
N PRO A 56 -22.76 33.07 -3.53
CA PRO A 56 -21.75 32.08 -3.14
C PRO A 56 -22.12 31.21 -1.93
N SER A 57 -22.79 31.77 -0.91
CA SER A 57 -23.16 31.03 0.30
C SER A 57 -24.31 30.05 0.03
N VAL A 58 -25.28 30.43 -0.80
CA VAL A 58 -26.34 29.52 -1.26
C VAL A 58 -25.75 28.41 -2.13
N LEU A 59 -24.82 28.74 -3.04
CA LEU A 59 -24.18 27.77 -3.92
C LEU A 59 -23.52 26.64 -3.12
N PHE A 60 -22.74 26.96 -2.09
CA PHE A 60 -22.10 25.94 -1.27
C PHE A 60 -23.14 25.09 -0.51
N SER A 61 -24.13 25.74 0.10
CA SER A 61 -25.19 25.07 0.86
C SER A 61 -26.05 24.12 0.03
N VAL A 62 -26.18 24.36 -1.28
CA VAL A 62 -26.95 23.51 -2.21
C VAL A 62 -26.08 22.45 -2.87
N VAL A 63 -24.89 22.81 -3.36
CA VAL A 63 -24.04 21.90 -4.15
C VAL A 63 -23.30 20.90 -3.27
N ALA A 64 -22.81 21.30 -2.09
CA ALA A 64 -22.07 20.38 -1.21
C ALA A 64 -22.91 19.16 -0.76
N PRO A 65 -24.18 19.28 -0.35
CA PRO A 65 -25.03 18.12 -0.07
C PRO A 65 -25.22 17.20 -1.28
N LEU A 66 -25.40 17.76 -2.48
CA LEU A 66 -25.54 16.97 -3.71
C LEU A 66 -24.27 16.17 -4.01
N LEU A 67 -23.10 16.75 -3.80
CA LEU A 67 -21.82 16.05 -3.93
C LEU A 67 -21.66 14.93 -2.89
N LEU A 68 -22.10 15.15 -1.64
CA LEU A 68 -22.09 14.11 -0.61
C LEU A 68 -23.09 12.98 -0.92
N LEU A 69 -24.25 13.29 -1.49
CA LEU A 69 -25.21 12.30 -1.96
C LEU A 69 -24.65 11.51 -3.16
N TRP A 70 -23.98 12.17 -4.10
CA TRP A 70 -23.30 11.51 -5.20
C TRP A 70 -22.21 10.57 -4.68
N LEU A 71 -21.42 10.99 -3.70
CA LEU A 71 -20.42 10.13 -3.05
C LEU A 71 -21.03 8.90 -2.39
N ARG A 72 -22.19 9.06 -1.75
CA ARG A 72 -22.91 7.95 -1.13
C ARG A 72 -23.41 6.94 -2.16
N GLN A 73 -23.88 7.41 -3.31
CA GLN A 73 -24.45 6.54 -4.35
C GLN A 73 -23.39 5.92 -5.27
N ARG A 74 -22.30 6.65 -5.55
CA ARG A 74 -21.24 6.25 -6.47
C ARG A 74 -19.86 6.51 -5.86
N PRO A 75 -19.40 5.69 -4.90
CA PRO A 75 -18.10 5.87 -4.27
C PRO A 75 -16.93 5.71 -5.26
N GLN A 76 -17.15 5.01 -6.39
CA GLN A 76 -16.16 4.88 -7.47
C GLN A 76 -15.82 6.19 -8.19
N ASP A 77 -16.68 7.22 -8.11
CA ASP A 77 -16.44 8.55 -8.72
C ASP A 77 -15.64 9.49 -7.80
N LEU A 78 -15.00 8.97 -6.74
CA LEU A 78 -14.38 9.76 -5.66
C LEU A 78 -13.51 10.92 -6.16
N ASP A 79 -12.59 10.67 -7.10
CA ASP A 79 -11.68 11.71 -7.60
C ASP A 79 -12.41 12.89 -8.26
N ARG A 80 -13.49 12.62 -9.00
CA ARG A 80 -14.31 13.65 -9.64
C ARG A 80 -15.05 14.48 -8.59
N ILE A 81 -15.56 13.81 -7.56
CA ILE A 81 -16.27 14.46 -6.45
C ILE A 81 -15.31 15.35 -5.65
N LEU A 82 -14.09 14.88 -5.38
CA LEU A 82 -13.06 15.65 -4.68
C LEU A 82 -12.63 16.88 -5.48
N ALA A 83 -12.46 16.74 -6.80
CA ALA A 83 -12.21 17.87 -7.70
C ALA A 83 -13.38 18.88 -7.70
N ALA A 84 -14.63 18.41 -7.69
CA ALA A 84 -15.81 19.27 -7.62
C ALA A 84 -15.87 20.03 -6.29
N PHE A 85 -15.56 19.38 -5.16
CA PHE A 85 -15.46 20.04 -3.86
C PHE A 85 -14.36 21.10 -3.84
N ALA A 86 -13.19 20.80 -4.39
CA ALA A 86 -12.10 21.77 -4.51
C ALA A 86 -12.50 22.97 -5.39
N GLY A 87 -13.21 22.73 -6.50
CA GLY A 87 -13.83 23.76 -7.34
C GLY A 87 -14.78 24.65 -6.57
N LEU A 88 -15.69 24.04 -5.80
CA LEU A 88 -16.66 24.76 -4.98
C LEU A 88 -15.97 25.64 -3.93
N ILE A 89 -14.95 25.11 -3.25
CA ILE A 89 -14.13 25.88 -2.28
C ILE A 89 -13.39 27.02 -2.97
N LEU A 90 -12.84 26.80 -4.16
CA LEU A 90 -12.13 27.83 -4.92
C LEU A 90 -13.08 28.99 -5.31
N ILE A 91 -14.27 28.66 -5.80
CA ILE A 91 -15.30 29.67 -6.12
C ILE A 91 -15.68 30.46 -4.87
N GLN A 92 -15.85 29.79 -3.72
CA GLN A 92 -16.17 30.43 -2.45
C GLN A 92 -15.06 31.41 -2.02
N GLN A 93 -13.79 31.00 -2.10
CA GLN A 93 -12.65 31.86 -1.77
C GLN A 93 -12.52 33.08 -2.69
N ILE A 94 -12.62 32.87 -4.01
CA ILE A 94 -12.51 33.98 -4.98
C ILE A 94 -13.69 34.92 -4.82
N SER A 95 -14.90 34.39 -4.67
CA SER A 95 -16.09 35.23 -4.46
C SER A 95 -16.02 35.98 -3.14
N GLY A 96 -15.55 35.34 -2.07
CA GLY A 96 -15.28 35.98 -0.79
C GLY A 96 -14.28 37.12 -0.91
N ALA A 97 -13.21 36.94 -1.70
CA ALA A 97 -12.26 38.01 -2.00
C ALA A 97 -12.89 39.14 -2.85
N VAL A 98 -13.66 38.80 -3.89
CA VAL A 98 -14.24 39.79 -4.83
C VAL A 98 -15.43 40.55 -4.23
N LEU A 99 -16.11 40.01 -3.22
CA LEU A 99 -17.37 40.55 -2.68
C LEU A 99 -17.30 40.95 -1.20
N SER A 100 -16.30 40.46 -0.46
CA SER A 100 -16.21 40.64 1.00
C SER A 100 -14.78 40.92 1.50
N ALA A 101 -13.79 41.14 0.62
CA ALA A 101 -12.39 41.34 1.03
C ALA A 101 -12.15 42.55 1.93
N ASN A 102 -13.11 43.49 2.09
CA ASN A 102 -12.89 44.65 2.96
C ASN A 102 -13.01 44.37 4.47
N GLU A 103 -13.40 43.15 4.85
CA GLU A 103 -13.55 42.79 6.25
C GLU A 103 -12.27 42.10 6.74
N ILE A 104 -11.54 42.75 7.66
CA ILE A 104 -10.31 42.20 8.26
C ILE A 104 -10.54 40.78 8.82
N LEU A 105 -11.74 40.53 9.36
CA LEU A 105 -12.12 39.24 9.91
C LEU A 105 -12.09 38.09 8.88
N MET A 106 -12.32 38.38 7.59
CA MET A 106 -12.29 37.39 6.52
C MET A 106 -10.87 36.91 6.20
N LEU A 107 -9.86 37.76 6.42
CA LEU A 107 -8.45 37.42 6.15
C LEU A 107 -7.92 36.31 7.07
N ILE A 108 -8.51 36.13 8.26
CA ILE A 108 -8.12 35.09 9.24
C ILE A 108 -8.33 33.67 8.68
N TRP A 109 -9.27 33.50 7.74
CA TRP A 109 -9.61 32.19 7.20
C TRP A 109 -8.71 31.75 6.04
N TYR A 110 -8.00 32.67 5.39
CA TYR A 110 -7.15 32.38 4.24
C TYR A 110 -6.12 31.27 4.50
N PRO A 111 -5.39 31.24 5.62
CA PRO A 111 -4.43 30.18 5.90
C PRO A 111 -5.03 28.79 6.12
N VAL A 112 -6.35 28.67 6.34
CA VAL A 112 -7.02 27.38 6.59
C VAL A 112 -7.29 26.63 5.29
N PHE A 113 -7.59 27.35 4.21
CA PHE A 113 -8.00 26.74 2.94
C PHE A 113 -6.90 25.92 2.23
N PRO A 114 -5.61 26.28 2.24
CA PRO A 114 -4.55 25.47 1.63
C PRO A 114 -4.57 24.01 2.04
N LEU A 115 -4.81 23.75 3.33
CA LEU A 115 -4.82 22.40 3.90
C LEU A 115 -5.89 21.53 3.25
N THR A 116 -7.04 22.12 2.90
CA THR A 116 -8.16 21.40 2.27
C THR A 116 -7.77 20.86 0.90
N TYR A 117 -7.04 21.62 0.09
CA TYR A 117 -6.62 21.16 -1.25
C TYR A 117 -5.64 20.00 -1.17
N PHE A 118 -4.69 20.01 -0.24
CA PHE A 118 -3.75 18.90 -0.04
C PHE A 118 -4.48 17.61 0.36
N PHE A 119 -5.50 17.74 1.20
CA PHE A 119 -6.32 16.61 1.61
C PHE A 119 -7.21 16.07 0.48
N LEU A 120 -7.78 16.96 -0.34
CA LEU A 120 -8.73 16.59 -1.39
C LEU A 120 -8.05 16.09 -2.67
N LEU A 121 -6.92 16.66 -3.09
CA LEU A 121 -6.42 16.50 -4.47
C LEU A 121 -5.04 15.85 -4.59
N GLY A 122 -4.35 15.60 -3.47
CA GLY A 122 -2.95 15.16 -3.46
C GLY A 122 -1.98 16.29 -3.84
N VAL A 123 -0.69 16.07 -3.63
CA VAL A 123 0.34 17.14 -3.64
C VAL A 123 0.38 17.93 -4.95
N ARG A 124 0.49 17.25 -6.10
CA ARG A 124 0.70 17.93 -7.39
C ARG A 124 -0.46 18.83 -7.76
N ARG A 125 -1.69 18.31 -7.65
CA ARG A 125 -2.91 19.07 -7.95
C ARG A 125 -3.12 20.15 -6.89
N ALA A 126 -2.93 19.84 -5.61
CA ALA A 126 -3.09 20.82 -4.54
C ALA A 126 -2.20 22.05 -4.70
N LEU A 127 -0.95 21.89 -5.14
CA LEU A 127 -0.05 23.02 -5.40
C LEU A 127 -0.59 23.93 -6.52
N VAL A 128 -1.06 23.34 -7.62
CA VAL A 128 -1.67 24.09 -8.74
C VAL A 128 -2.92 24.83 -8.27
N TRP A 129 -3.82 24.14 -7.57
CA TRP A 129 -5.07 24.73 -7.08
C TRP A 129 -4.83 25.84 -6.06
N ASN A 130 -3.84 25.69 -5.18
CA ASN A 130 -3.41 26.74 -4.27
C ASN A 130 -2.83 27.96 -5.01
N ALA A 131 -2.04 27.74 -6.05
CA ALA A 131 -1.52 28.84 -6.88
C ALA A 131 -2.66 29.61 -7.57
N VAL A 132 -3.64 28.89 -8.13
CA VAL A 132 -4.85 29.49 -8.73
C VAL A 132 -5.66 30.27 -7.69
N ALA A 133 -5.86 29.70 -6.50
CA ALA A 133 -6.54 30.38 -5.39
C ALA A 133 -5.81 31.68 -5.01
N MET A 134 -4.49 31.63 -4.87
CA MET A 134 -3.67 32.78 -4.48
C MET A 134 -3.74 33.92 -5.51
N VAL A 135 -3.68 33.58 -6.81
CA VAL A 135 -3.90 34.53 -7.90
C VAL A 135 -5.32 35.09 -7.85
N GLY A 136 -6.34 34.24 -7.71
CA GLY A 136 -7.73 34.64 -7.66
C GLY A 136 -8.07 35.56 -6.48
N ILE A 137 -7.53 35.27 -5.30
CA ILE A 137 -7.66 36.11 -4.10
C ILE A 137 -6.98 37.46 -4.32
N THR A 138 -5.79 37.48 -4.93
CA THR A 138 -5.06 38.73 -5.24
C THR A 138 -5.82 39.59 -6.23
N VAL A 139 -6.33 39.00 -7.31
CA VAL A 139 -7.19 39.69 -8.27
C VAL A 139 -8.47 40.20 -7.60
N GLY A 140 -9.08 39.39 -6.73
CA GLY A 140 -10.26 39.77 -5.96
C GLY A 140 -10.02 40.97 -5.05
N TYR A 141 -8.89 41.02 -4.34
CA TYR A 141 -8.48 42.16 -3.52
C TYR A 141 -8.31 43.45 -4.34
N ILE A 142 -7.76 43.36 -5.55
CA ILE A 142 -7.59 44.53 -6.45
C ILE A 142 -8.94 44.98 -7.02
N LEU A 143 -9.81 44.04 -7.37
CA LEU A 143 -11.07 44.32 -8.06
C LEU A 143 -12.18 44.77 -7.11
N PHE A 144 -12.23 44.23 -5.89
CA PHE A 144 -13.27 44.52 -4.89
C PHE A 144 -13.46 46.04 -4.64
N PRO A 145 -12.42 46.84 -4.34
CA PRO A 145 -12.55 48.28 -4.08
C PRO A 145 -13.12 49.05 -5.28
N VAL A 146 -12.75 48.63 -6.49
CA VAL A 146 -13.21 49.24 -7.75
C VAL A 146 -14.70 48.97 -7.95
N LEU A 147 -15.14 47.73 -7.73
CA LEU A 147 -16.54 47.34 -7.87
C LEU A 147 -17.42 47.94 -6.76
N ALA A 148 -16.95 47.88 -5.51
CA ALA A 148 -17.69 48.30 -4.33
C ALA A 148 -17.61 49.81 -4.06
N ARG A 149 -16.73 50.55 -4.76
CA ARG A 149 -16.47 51.99 -4.58
C ARG A 149 -16.14 52.38 -3.13
N ILE A 150 -15.40 51.51 -2.44
CA ILE A 150 -14.91 51.72 -1.07
C ILE A 150 -13.40 51.50 -1.02
N PRO A 151 -12.66 52.16 -0.10
CA PRO A 151 -11.22 51.96 0.00
C PRO A 151 -10.89 50.50 0.32
N PRO A 152 -9.78 49.95 -0.22
CA PRO A 152 -9.31 48.61 0.12
C PRO A 152 -8.88 48.53 1.58
N VAL A 153 -8.83 47.29 2.10
CA VAL A 153 -8.08 46.97 3.31
C VAL A 153 -6.62 47.43 3.12
N PRO A 154 -5.95 47.92 4.19
CA PRO A 154 -4.55 48.27 4.11
C PRO A 154 -3.70 47.17 3.43
N PRO A 155 -2.88 47.50 2.42
CA PRO A 155 -2.08 46.52 1.69
C PRO A 155 -1.19 45.66 2.59
N ALA A 156 -0.72 46.21 3.71
CA ALA A 156 0.06 45.49 4.70
C ALA A 156 -0.73 44.32 5.32
N MET A 157 -2.00 44.53 5.66
CA MET A 157 -2.85 43.47 6.23
C MET A 157 -3.12 42.36 5.20
N PHE A 158 -3.44 42.75 3.96
CA PHE A 158 -3.62 41.77 2.88
C PHE A 158 -2.33 40.97 2.62
N LEU A 159 -1.16 41.64 2.58
CA LEU A 159 0.12 40.99 2.40
C LEU A 159 0.45 40.02 3.54
N THR A 160 0.12 40.36 4.79
CA THR A 160 0.30 39.44 5.93
C THR A 160 -0.59 38.20 5.82
N ALA A 161 -1.83 38.34 5.33
CA ALA A 161 -2.72 37.21 5.08
C ALA A 161 -2.22 36.33 3.93
N LEU A 162 -1.68 36.94 2.86
CA LEU A 162 -1.09 36.23 1.73
C LEU A 162 0.19 35.47 2.14
N LEU A 163 1.03 36.08 2.98
CA LEU A 163 2.19 35.42 3.57
C LEU A 163 1.76 34.23 4.43
N ALA A 164 0.75 34.41 5.29
CA ALA A 164 0.22 33.32 6.12
C ALA A 164 -0.38 32.18 5.27
N TYR A 165 -1.05 32.50 4.16
CA TYR A 165 -1.50 31.51 3.16
C TYR A 165 -0.32 30.74 2.58
N GLY A 166 0.74 31.44 2.14
CA GLY A 166 1.96 30.82 1.59
C GLY A 166 2.67 29.92 2.61
N VAL A 167 2.78 30.36 3.87
CA VAL A 167 3.32 29.55 4.97
C VAL A 167 2.48 28.29 5.18
N ALA A 168 1.15 28.42 5.18
CA ALA A 168 0.25 27.26 5.30
C ALA A 168 0.41 26.26 4.14
N VAL A 169 0.63 26.73 2.90
CA VAL A 169 0.96 25.85 1.75
C VAL A 169 2.26 25.08 2.00
N VAL A 170 3.32 25.76 2.45
CA VAL A 170 4.63 25.13 2.71
C VAL A 170 4.54 24.11 3.85
N LEU A 171 3.87 24.46 4.94
CA LEU A 171 3.66 23.56 6.08
C LEU A 171 2.83 22.34 5.67
N ALA A 172 1.75 22.53 4.92
CA ALA A 172 0.90 21.44 4.43
C ALA A 172 1.69 20.51 3.49
N TRP A 173 2.50 21.06 2.58
CA TRP A 173 3.36 20.28 1.70
C TRP A 173 4.39 19.45 2.47
N TYR A 174 5.08 20.07 3.44
CA TYR A 174 6.06 19.39 4.28
C TYR A 174 5.43 18.26 5.09
N HIS A 175 4.32 18.52 5.79
CA HIS A 175 3.63 17.51 6.59
C HIS A 175 3.12 16.35 5.76
N TYR A 176 2.56 16.62 4.57
CA TYR A 176 2.12 15.56 3.67
C TYR A 176 3.29 14.65 3.28
N GLY A 177 4.44 15.24 2.92
CA GLY A 177 5.65 14.48 2.58
C GLY A 177 6.17 13.63 3.74
N VAL A 178 6.20 14.19 4.95
CA VAL A 178 6.63 13.48 6.16
C VAL A 178 5.71 12.30 6.48
N ILE A 179 4.39 12.50 6.47
CA ILE A 179 3.41 11.43 6.74
C ILE A 179 3.56 10.30 5.73
N HIS A 180 3.69 10.63 4.44
CA HIS A 180 3.85 9.62 3.40
C HIS A 180 5.16 8.82 3.56
N ALA A 181 6.26 9.50 3.92
CA ALA A 181 7.52 8.84 4.22
C ALA A 181 7.42 7.91 5.44
N TYR A 182 6.71 8.32 6.50
CA TYR A 182 6.46 7.48 7.66
C TYR A 182 5.61 6.25 7.32
N GLN A 183 4.55 6.41 6.54
CA GLN A 183 3.73 5.29 6.08
C GLN A 183 4.57 4.29 5.28
N LEU A 184 5.36 4.78 4.33
CA LEU A 184 6.23 3.91 3.53
C LEU A 184 7.26 3.18 4.40
N ARG A 185 7.78 3.85 5.44
CA ARG A 185 8.70 3.25 6.40
C ARG A 185 8.02 2.17 7.24
N LEU A 186 6.83 2.43 7.77
CA LEU A 186 6.06 1.45 8.54
C LEU A 186 5.73 0.22 7.69
N THR A 187 5.33 0.40 6.43
CA THR A 187 5.10 -0.73 5.51
C THR A 187 6.38 -1.51 5.23
N ARG A 188 7.55 -0.85 5.18
CA ARG A 188 8.86 -1.52 5.03
C ARG A 188 9.33 -2.23 6.31
N GLU A 189 8.91 -1.76 7.47
CA GLU A 189 9.24 -2.32 8.78
C GLU A 189 8.22 -3.38 9.23
N ALA A 190 7.06 -3.48 8.58
CA ALA A 190 6.13 -4.57 8.77
C ALA A 190 6.85 -5.90 8.53
N THR A 191 6.86 -6.77 9.53
CA THR A 191 7.51 -8.08 9.43
C THR A 191 6.54 -9.16 8.99
N LEU A 192 5.23 -8.92 9.10
CA LEU A 192 4.16 -9.89 8.84
C LEU A 192 3.21 -9.38 7.76
N ASP A 193 2.70 -10.32 6.97
CA ASP A 193 1.63 -10.14 6.00
C ASP A 193 0.27 -10.13 6.72
N GLY A 194 -0.49 -9.04 6.60
CA GLY A 194 -1.75 -8.87 7.31
C GLY A 194 -2.88 -9.81 6.89
N LEU A 195 -2.77 -10.44 5.71
CA LEU A 195 -3.79 -11.33 5.16
C LEU A 195 -3.58 -12.78 5.62
N THR A 196 -2.33 -13.25 5.55
CA THR A 196 -1.96 -14.65 5.80
C THR A 196 -1.33 -14.87 7.18
N GLY A 197 -0.82 -13.80 7.80
CA GLY A 197 -0.02 -13.88 9.03
C GLY A 197 1.38 -14.46 8.84
N ALA A 198 1.83 -14.66 7.60
CA ALA A 198 3.19 -15.09 7.27
C ALA A 198 4.19 -13.95 7.50
N PHE A 199 5.46 -14.26 7.71
CA PHE A 199 6.52 -13.26 7.57
C PHE A 199 6.62 -12.76 6.14
N LEU A 200 6.85 -11.46 5.97
CA LEU A 200 7.18 -10.91 4.65
C LEU A 200 8.57 -11.38 4.22
N ARG A 201 8.77 -11.47 2.90
CA ARG A 201 10.01 -11.94 2.24
C ARG A 201 11.29 -11.52 2.97
N LYS A 202 11.46 -10.22 3.24
CA LYS A 202 12.68 -9.71 3.89
C LYS A 202 12.91 -10.35 5.26
N ALA A 203 11.93 -10.29 6.15
CA ALA A 203 12.01 -10.88 7.48
C ALA A 203 12.22 -12.40 7.42
N GLY A 204 11.52 -13.09 6.51
CA GLY A 204 11.66 -14.53 6.31
C GLY A 204 13.06 -14.95 5.85
N LEU A 205 13.67 -14.22 4.91
CA LEU A 205 15.04 -14.50 4.46
C LEU A 205 16.08 -14.21 5.54
N ASP A 206 15.88 -13.18 6.36
CA ASP A 206 16.73 -12.92 7.54
C ASP A 206 16.63 -14.05 8.57
N HIS A 207 15.46 -14.67 8.70
CA HIS A 207 15.28 -15.89 9.50
C HIS A 207 15.99 -17.10 8.89
N LEU A 208 15.86 -17.33 7.58
CA LEU A 208 16.55 -18.41 6.89
C LEU A 208 18.08 -18.30 7.04
N SER A 209 18.65 -17.09 6.88
CA SER A 209 20.08 -16.85 7.08
C SER A 209 20.54 -17.28 8.48
N ARG A 210 19.76 -16.93 9.51
CA ARG A 210 20.07 -17.30 10.90
C ARG A 210 19.95 -18.81 11.14
N LEU A 211 18.96 -19.47 10.56
CA LEU A 211 18.78 -20.92 10.67
C LEU A 211 19.90 -21.69 9.95
N MET A 212 20.34 -21.23 8.78
CA MET A 212 21.49 -21.81 8.07
C MET A 212 22.76 -21.71 8.92
N ALA A 213 23.05 -20.51 9.47
CA ALA A 213 24.20 -20.32 10.36
C ALA A 213 24.13 -21.16 11.65
N GLN A 214 22.92 -21.47 12.15
CA GLN A 214 22.74 -22.39 13.28
C GLN A 214 23.01 -23.83 12.87
N ALA A 215 22.51 -24.28 11.72
CA ALA A 215 22.73 -25.63 11.19
C ALA A 215 24.20 -25.91 10.87
N GLU A 216 24.98 -24.89 10.49
CA GLU A 216 26.44 -25.00 10.32
C GLU A 216 27.18 -25.20 11.65
N ARG A 217 26.69 -24.60 12.74
CA ARG A 217 27.34 -24.65 14.06
C ARG A 217 26.98 -25.88 14.88
N ILE A 218 25.73 -26.34 14.76
CA ILE A 218 25.19 -27.45 15.56
C ILE A 218 25.28 -28.73 14.73
N SER A 219 26.25 -29.58 15.07
CA SER A 219 26.41 -30.88 14.42
C SER A 219 25.12 -31.71 14.51
N GLY A 220 24.69 -32.26 13.37
CA GLY A 220 23.47 -33.07 13.27
C GLY A 220 22.16 -32.27 13.18
N MET A 221 22.19 -30.93 13.28
CA MET A 221 20.98 -30.14 13.07
C MET A 221 20.57 -30.15 11.59
N THR A 222 19.38 -30.64 11.31
CA THR A 222 18.77 -30.62 9.97
C THR A 222 17.96 -29.35 9.77
N LEU A 223 17.86 -28.90 8.53
CA LEU A 223 17.00 -27.78 8.14
C LEU A 223 16.40 -28.12 6.78
N SER A 224 15.08 -28.23 6.72
CA SER A 224 14.36 -28.39 5.45
C SER A 224 13.60 -27.12 5.11
N ILE A 225 13.43 -26.85 3.82
CA ILE A 225 12.58 -25.78 3.32
C ILE A 225 11.56 -26.33 2.33
N ALA A 226 10.33 -25.81 2.37
CA ALA A 226 9.30 -26.11 1.39
C ALA A 226 8.91 -24.82 0.70
N LEU A 227 9.08 -24.74 -0.61
CA LEU A 227 8.57 -23.66 -1.44
C LEU A 227 7.23 -24.09 -2.03
N LEU A 228 6.20 -23.25 -1.87
CA LEU A 228 4.83 -23.54 -2.27
C LEU A 228 4.33 -22.42 -3.18
N ASP A 229 3.52 -22.80 -4.15
CA ASP A 229 2.82 -21.86 -5.02
C ASP A 229 1.39 -22.40 -5.31
N ILE A 230 0.43 -21.48 -5.31
CA ILE A 230 -0.98 -21.79 -5.56
C ILE A 230 -1.21 -22.04 -7.05
N ASP A 231 -1.71 -23.23 -7.37
CA ASP A 231 -1.99 -23.60 -8.75
C ASP A 231 -3.12 -22.75 -9.34
N ASP A 232 -2.89 -22.20 -10.53
CA ASP A 232 -3.86 -21.42 -11.32
C ASP A 232 -4.46 -20.20 -10.59
N PHE A 233 -3.74 -19.62 -9.63
CA PHE A 233 -4.23 -18.48 -8.84
C PHE A 233 -4.62 -17.26 -9.69
N LYS A 234 -3.89 -16.99 -10.78
CA LYS A 234 -4.29 -15.96 -11.75
C LYS A 234 -5.68 -16.23 -12.34
N SER A 235 -6.02 -17.48 -12.68
CA SER A 235 -7.34 -17.84 -13.19
C SER A 235 -8.43 -17.59 -12.15
N ILE A 236 -8.16 -17.81 -10.87
CA ILE A 236 -9.09 -17.52 -9.78
C ILE A 236 -9.36 -16.02 -9.71
N ASN A 237 -8.32 -15.19 -9.78
CA ASN A 237 -8.47 -13.74 -9.80
C ASN A 237 -9.22 -13.24 -11.04
N ASP A 238 -8.92 -13.82 -12.21
CA ASP A 238 -9.52 -13.40 -13.48
C ASP A 238 -11.01 -13.77 -13.56
N GLN A 239 -11.43 -14.90 -12.97
CA GLN A 239 -12.82 -15.39 -12.99
C GLN A 239 -13.67 -14.78 -11.87
N ASP A 240 -13.14 -14.75 -10.65
CA ASP A 240 -13.93 -14.46 -9.44
C ASP A 240 -13.55 -13.12 -8.78
N GLY A 241 -12.61 -12.39 -9.39
CA GLY A 241 -12.11 -11.10 -8.91
C GLY A 241 -11.12 -11.20 -7.75
N HIS A 242 -10.39 -10.11 -7.51
CA HIS A 242 -9.32 -10.05 -6.51
C HIS A 242 -9.77 -10.33 -5.07
N GLN A 243 -11.03 -10.05 -4.71
CA GLN A 243 -11.53 -10.38 -3.37
C GLN A 243 -11.56 -11.89 -3.12
N SER A 244 -11.84 -12.69 -4.15
CA SER A 244 -11.83 -14.15 -4.05
C SER A 244 -10.39 -14.66 -3.92
N GLY A 245 -9.44 -14.08 -4.65
CA GLY A 245 -8.01 -14.35 -4.45
C GLY A 245 -7.52 -14.05 -3.04
N ASP A 246 -7.94 -12.92 -2.44
CA ASP A 246 -7.60 -12.57 -1.06
C ASP A 246 -8.13 -13.62 -0.06
N GLN A 247 -9.34 -14.14 -0.28
CA GLN A 247 -9.92 -15.21 0.56
C GLN A 247 -9.13 -16.52 0.44
N VAL A 248 -8.72 -16.90 -0.77
CA VAL A 248 -7.86 -18.07 -0.99
C VAL A 248 -6.56 -17.92 -0.22
N LEU A 249 -5.89 -16.76 -0.34
CA LEU A 249 -4.64 -16.50 0.37
C LEU A 249 -4.81 -16.60 1.90
N ALA A 250 -5.87 -16.03 2.45
CA ALA A 250 -6.18 -16.12 3.89
C ALA A 250 -6.38 -17.58 4.35
N MET A 251 -7.12 -18.37 3.57
CA MET A 251 -7.35 -19.80 3.84
C MET A 251 -6.05 -20.62 3.77
N ILE A 252 -5.19 -20.36 2.78
CA ILE A 252 -3.87 -21.00 2.70
C ILE A 252 -3.04 -20.65 3.93
N GLY A 253 -3.04 -19.38 4.35
CA GLY A 253 -2.34 -18.94 5.55
C GLY A 253 -2.85 -19.60 6.83
N GLU A 254 -4.15 -19.80 6.97
CA GLU A 254 -4.74 -20.57 8.08
C GLU A 254 -4.36 -22.05 8.02
N SER A 255 -4.47 -22.67 6.84
CA SER A 255 -4.12 -24.08 6.62
C SER A 255 -2.67 -24.36 6.99
N ILE A 256 -1.73 -23.51 6.54
CA ILE A 256 -0.32 -23.61 6.87
C ILE A 256 -0.10 -23.49 8.38
N ARG A 257 -0.66 -22.46 9.02
CA ARG A 257 -0.50 -22.23 10.47
C ARG A 257 -1.08 -23.36 11.33
N SER A 258 -2.08 -24.09 10.83
CA SER A 258 -2.65 -25.24 11.52
C SER A 258 -1.75 -26.49 11.49
N VAL A 259 -0.80 -26.56 10.55
CA VAL A 259 0.08 -27.72 10.33
C VAL A 259 1.46 -27.51 10.91
N ILE A 260 1.99 -26.28 10.82
CA ILE A 260 3.35 -25.96 11.27
C ILE A 260 3.45 -25.86 12.80
N ARG A 261 4.63 -26.15 13.34
CA ARG A 261 4.95 -26.07 14.77
C ARG A 261 5.36 -24.65 15.15
N LYS A 262 5.40 -24.35 16.46
CA LYS A 262 5.84 -23.05 16.98
C LYS A 262 7.28 -22.66 16.56
N GLY A 263 8.13 -23.64 16.28
CA GLY A 263 9.53 -23.42 15.83
C GLY A 263 9.67 -23.25 14.31
N ASP A 264 8.64 -23.57 13.54
CA ASP A 264 8.65 -23.44 12.09
C ASP A 264 8.32 -22.00 11.69
N ILE A 265 8.82 -21.57 10.54
CA ILE A 265 8.66 -20.19 10.05
C ILE A 265 7.90 -20.22 8.74
N PHE A 266 6.76 -19.52 8.73
CA PHE A 266 5.94 -19.34 7.54
C PHE A 266 6.23 -17.98 6.91
N VAL A 267 6.58 -17.96 5.63
CA VAL A 267 6.99 -16.76 4.88
C VAL A 267 6.16 -16.63 3.61
N ARG A 268 5.75 -15.41 3.26
CA ARG A 268 5.18 -15.04 1.96
C ARG A 268 6.25 -14.37 1.11
N LEU A 269 6.68 -15.03 0.03
CA LEU A 269 7.75 -14.56 -0.85
C LEU A 269 7.25 -13.62 -1.95
N GLY A 270 6.00 -13.81 -2.37
CA GLY A 270 5.36 -13.11 -3.49
C GLY A 270 3.84 -13.07 -3.37
N GLY A 271 3.17 -12.84 -4.49
CA GLY A 271 1.70 -12.76 -4.54
C GLY A 271 1.02 -14.06 -4.12
N GLU A 272 1.46 -15.18 -4.70
CA GLU A 272 0.90 -16.53 -4.50
C GLU A 272 1.93 -17.55 -4.00
N GLU A 273 3.14 -17.10 -3.72
CA GLU A 273 4.30 -17.93 -3.34
C GLU A 273 4.59 -17.86 -1.85
N PHE A 274 4.79 -19.02 -1.24
CA PHE A 274 5.07 -19.19 0.17
C PHE A 274 6.31 -20.06 0.41
N LEU A 275 6.97 -19.84 1.54
CA LEU A 275 8.13 -20.60 1.97
C LEU A 275 7.96 -21.02 3.43
N LEU A 276 8.17 -22.29 3.70
CA LEU A 276 8.25 -22.84 5.05
C LEU A 276 9.70 -23.13 5.38
N LEU A 277 10.13 -22.69 6.56
CA LEU A 277 11.42 -23.06 7.14
C LEU A 277 11.15 -24.04 8.29
N LEU A 278 11.73 -25.23 8.18
CA LEU A 278 11.45 -26.38 9.04
C LEU A 278 12.74 -26.80 9.77
N PRO A 279 13.17 -26.06 10.81
CA PRO A 279 14.37 -26.37 11.55
C PRO A 279 14.20 -27.67 12.35
N GLY A 280 15.23 -28.51 12.35
CA GLY A 280 15.24 -29.80 13.03
C GLY A 280 14.45 -30.90 12.30
N LEU A 281 14.02 -30.67 11.05
CA LEU A 281 13.44 -31.71 10.20
C LEU A 281 14.38 -32.08 9.06
N SER A 282 14.73 -33.36 8.98
CA SER A 282 15.31 -33.96 7.78
C SER A 282 14.29 -33.99 6.64
N LEU A 283 14.77 -34.22 5.41
CA LEU A 283 13.90 -34.35 4.24
C LEU A 283 12.82 -35.42 4.45
N LYS A 284 13.20 -36.57 5.04
CA LYS A 284 12.30 -37.70 5.36
C LYS A 284 11.20 -37.34 6.35
N GLU A 285 11.49 -36.46 7.31
CA GLU A 285 10.52 -36.02 8.32
C GLU A 285 9.64 -34.88 7.81
N ALA A 286 10.18 -34.04 6.93
CA ALA A 286 9.46 -32.91 6.34
C ALA A 286 8.48 -33.33 5.23
N ASP A 287 8.74 -34.42 4.53
CA ASP A 287 7.90 -34.88 3.40
C ASP A 287 6.46 -35.24 3.81
N PRO A 288 6.21 -36.04 4.87
CA PRO A 288 4.85 -36.28 5.36
C PRO A 288 4.12 -35.00 5.80
N LEU A 289 4.86 -34.01 6.34
CA LEU A 289 4.29 -32.72 6.74
C LEU A 289 3.86 -31.91 5.50
N ALA A 290 4.70 -31.85 4.47
CA ALA A 290 4.38 -31.19 3.21
C ALA A 290 3.18 -31.84 2.53
N GLU A 291 3.11 -33.17 2.50
CA GLU A 291 1.99 -33.90 1.90
C GLU A 291 0.69 -33.78 2.71
N ASN A 292 0.77 -33.72 4.05
CA ASN A 292 -0.38 -33.40 4.90
C ASN A 292 -0.91 -31.98 4.61
N LEU A 293 -0.01 -31.00 4.48
CA LEU A 293 -0.39 -29.63 4.13
C LEU A 293 -1.05 -29.57 2.74
N ARG A 294 -0.46 -30.22 1.74
CA ARG A 294 -1.01 -30.29 0.38
C ARG A 294 -2.43 -30.86 0.37
N ARG A 295 -2.65 -32.00 1.04
CA ARG A 295 -3.97 -32.63 1.17
C ARG A 295 -4.98 -31.73 1.87
N ARG A 296 -4.60 -31.08 2.97
CA ARG A 296 -5.49 -30.15 3.69
C ARG A 296 -5.93 -28.98 2.83
N ILE A 297 -5.03 -28.44 2.02
CA ILE A 297 -5.35 -27.36 1.07
C ILE A 297 -6.31 -27.87 -0.01
N GLU A 298 -6.04 -29.06 -0.56
CA GLU A 298 -6.89 -29.69 -1.57
C GLU A 298 -8.31 -29.98 -1.04
N GLU A 299 -8.41 -30.45 0.20
CA GLU A 299 -9.67 -30.78 0.89
C GLU A 299 -10.38 -29.55 1.47
N GLY A 300 -9.67 -28.42 1.57
CA GLY A 300 -10.18 -27.16 2.11
C GLY A 300 -11.43 -26.68 1.36
N VAL A 301 -12.43 -26.22 2.11
CA VAL A 301 -13.71 -25.78 1.55
C VAL A 301 -13.58 -24.37 0.96
N PHE A 302 -12.93 -24.23 -0.19
CA PHE A 302 -13.09 -23.06 -1.05
C PHE A 302 -14.11 -23.40 -2.14
N ARG A 303 -15.40 -23.26 -1.82
CA ARG A 303 -16.50 -23.50 -2.76
C ARG A 303 -17.37 -22.26 -2.91
N SER A 304 -16.77 -21.14 -3.28
CA SER A 304 -17.58 -20.02 -3.79
C SER A 304 -18.25 -20.43 -5.11
N ASN A 305 -17.53 -21.16 -5.99
CA ASN A 305 -18.00 -21.56 -7.32
C ASN A 305 -17.70 -23.04 -7.70
N GLY A 306 -17.20 -23.87 -6.77
CA GLY A 306 -16.82 -25.27 -7.03
C GLY A 306 -15.38 -25.50 -7.50
N THR A 307 -14.58 -24.44 -7.65
CA THR A 307 -13.16 -24.51 -8.02
C THR A 307 -12.31 -25.03 -6.86
N ARG A 308 -11.67 -26.18 -7.05
CA ARG A 308 -10.73 -26.75 -6.09
C ARG A 308 -9.41 -25.96 -6.15
N VAL A 309 -8.94 -25.49 -5.00
CA VAL A 309 -7.63 -24.85 -4.87
C VAL A 309 -6.60 -25.93 -4.53
N THR A 310 -5.49 -25.96 -5.27
CA THR A 310 -4.37 -26.86 -5.00
C THR A 310 -3.06 -26.09 -4.95
N VAL A 311 -2.01 -26.73 -4.44
CA VAL A 311 -0.66 -26.17 -4.39
C VAL A 311 0.35 -27.15 -4.93
N SER A 312 1.38 -26.61 -5.57
CA SER A 312 2.57 -27.34 -5.97
C SER A 312 3.71 -27.02 -5.00
N ILE A 313 4.41 -28.04 -4.49
CA ILE A 313 5.41 -27.88 -3.42
C ILE A 313 6.77 -28.46 -3.85
N GLY A 314 7.82 -27.64 -3.77
CA GLY A 314 9.20 -28.07 -3.87
C GLY A 314 9.83 -28.18 -2.48
N LEU A 315 10.13 -29.40 -2.03
CA LEU A 315 10.68 -29.67 -0.71
C LEU A 315 12.15 -30.09 -0.80
N THR A 316 13.02 -29.44 -0.03
CA THR A 316 14.45 -29.74 -0.08
C THR A 316 15.13 -29.50 1.26
N GLN A 317 16.24 -30.20 1.52
CA GLN A 317 17.01 -30.06 2.75
C GLN A 317 18.29 -29.25 2.52
N TYR A 318 18.58 -28.31 3.42
CA TYR A 318 19.81 -27.55 3.45
C TYR A 318 21.04 -28.48 3.54
N ARG A 319 22.03 -28.22 2.67
CA ARG A 319 23.33 -28.88 2.67
C ARG A 319 24.36 -27.95 3.30
N THR A 320 25.11 -28.44 4.28
CA THR A 320 26.10 -27.64 4.99
C THR A 320 27.06 -26.94 4.03
N GLY A 321 27.24 -25.62 4.22
CA GLY A 321 28.12 -24.80 3.40
C GLY A 321 27.51 -24.32 2.07
N GLU A 322 26.27 -24.69 1.73
CA GLU A 322 25.65 -24.21 0.50
C GLU A 322 25.13 -22.76 0.64
N PRO A 323 25.27 -21.91 -0.40
CA PRO A 323 24.70 -20.58 -0.39
C PRO A 323 23.16 -20.59 -0.35
N MET A 324 22.55 -19.62 0.33
CA MET A 324 21.08 -19.48 0.42
C MET A 324 20.42 -19.45 -0.96
N ALA A 325 21.04 -18.75 -1.92
CA ALA A 325 20.53 -18.66 -3.28
C ALA A 325 20.42 -20.03 -3.96
N GLU A 326 21.36 -20.95 -3.69
CA GLU A 326 21.36 -22.29 -4.25
C GLU A 326 20.27 -23.17 -3.61
N LEU A 327 20.12 -23.07 -2.29
CA LEU A 327 19.04 -23.74 -1.56
C LEU A 327 17.66 -23.33 -2.10
N LEU A 328 17.42 -22.02 -2.24
CA LEU A 328 16.15 -21.50 -2.79
C LEU A 328 15.95 -21.91 -4.25
N ARG A 329 17.00 -21.85 -5.08
CA ARG A 329 16.95 -22.28 -6.48
C ARG A 329 16.60 -23.76 -6.62
N ARG A 330 17.10 -24.62 -5.74
CA ARG A 330 16.74 -26.04 -5.71
C ARG A 330 15.27 -26.25 -5.35
N ALA A 331 14.76 -25.55 -4.34
CA ALA A 331 13.35 -25.62 -3.97
C ALA A 331 12.44 -25.14 -5.12
N ASP A 332 12.83 -24.05 -5.79
CA ASP A 332 12.15 -23.51 -6.97
C ASP A 332 12.11 -24.51 -8.13
N ASN A 333 13.24 -25.11 -8.49
CA ASN A 333 13.29 -26.13 -9.54
C ASN A 333 12.37 -27.33 -9.24
N LEU A 334 12.31 -27.76 -7.98
CA LEU A 334 11.43 -28.85 -7.55
C LEU A 334 9.95 -28.44 -7.65
N MET A 335 9.60 -27.25 -7.17
CA MET A 335 8.24 -26.70 -7.27
C MET A 335 7.81 -26.53 -8.74
N TYR A 336 8.70 -26.03 -9.59
CA TYR A 336 8.48 -25.92 -11.02
C TYR A 336 8.27 -27.29 -11.66
N SER A 337 9.02 -28.31 -11.24
CA SER A 337 8.82 -29.69 -11.69
C SER A 337 7.46 -30.26 -11.24
N ALA A 338 6.97 -29.87 -10.06
CA ALA A 338 5.63 -30.23 -9.57
C ALA A 338 4.54 -29.60 -10.46
N LYS A 339 4.66 -28.30 -10.76
CA LYS A 339 3.74 -27.59 -11.67
C LYS A 339 3.70 -28.21 -13.07
N ARG A 340 4.86 -28.58 -13.63
CA ARG A 340 4.94 -29.25 -14.94
C ARG A 340 4.47 -30.70 -14.90
N GLY A 341 4.56 -31.36 -13.75
CA GLY A 341 4.24 -32.77 -13.54
C GLY A 341 2.77 -33.06 -13.24
N GLY A 342 1.87 -32.10 -13.48
CA GLY A 342 0.43 -32.26 -13.23
C GLY A 342 -0.11 -31.46 -12.05
N LYS A 343 0.72 -30.62 -11.40
CA LYS A 343 0.36 -29.78 -10.25
C LYS A 343 -0.06 -30.61 -9.03
N ASN A 344 -0.56 -29.97 -7.97
CA ASN A 344 -1.11 -30.62 -6.79
C ASN A 344 -0.23 -31.77 -6.26
N CYS A 345 1.07 -31.56 -6.13
CA CYS A 345 2.01 -32.58 -5.66
C CYS A 345 3.22 -31.97 -4.94
N VAL A 346 3.86 -32.80 -4.13
CA VAL A 346 5.17 -32.52 -3.53
C VAL A 346 6.26 -33.14 -4.41
N ARG A 347 7.35 -32.40 -4.62
CA ARG A 347 8.58 -32.89 -5.26
C ARG A 347 9.74 -32.69 -4.31
N THR A 348 10.45 -33.79 -4.03
CA THR A 348 11.67 -33.81 -3.22
C THR A 348 12.89 -34.07 -4.09
N GLN A 349 14.06 -33.73 -3.58
CA GLN A 349 15.31 -34.26 -4.14
C GLN A 349 15.43 -35.75 -3.80
N GLU A 350 15.86 -36.59 -4.75
CA GLU A 350 16.26 -37.96 -4.43
C GLU A 350 17.46 -37.92 -3.46
N GLU A 351 17.41 -38.73 -2.39
CA GLU A 351 18.57 -38.89 -1.50
C GLU A 351 19.73 -39.48 -2.31
N ARG A 352 20.82 -38.72 -2.48
CA ARG A 352 22.11 -39.35 -2.80
C ARG A 352 22.59 -40.08 -1.54
N SER A 353 22.67 -41.40 -1.60
CA SER A 353 23.27 -42.21 -0.54
C SER A 353 24.74 -41.77 -0.31
N PRO A 354 25.18 -41.61 0.96
CA PRO A 354 26.56 -41.23 1.29
C PRO A 354 27.65 -42.19 0.78
N GLU A 355 27.29 -43.40 0.35
CA GLU A 355 28.23 -44.42 -0.12
C GLU A 355 28.84 -44.11 -1.50
N GLN A 356 28.32 -43.15 -2.26
CA GLN A 356 28.86 -42.81 -3.58
C GLN A 356 30.05 -41.83 -3.55
N ASP A 357 30.36 -41.23 -2.40
CA ASP A 357 31.51 -40.31 -2.26
C ASP A 357 32.80 -41.03 -1.79
N LEU A 358 32.76 -42.36 -1.57
CA LEU A 358 33.92 -43.14 -1.09
C LEU A 358 34.73 -43.85 -2.19
N PHE A 359 34.45 -43.61 -3.48
CA PHE A 359 35.21 -44.18 -4.58
C PHE A 359 35.98 -43.09 -5.35
N VAL A 360 37.06 -42.61 -4.74
CA VAL A 360 38.17 -42.01 -5.49
C VAL A 360 39.13 -43.16 -5.82
N PRO A 361 39.39 -43.47 -7.10
CA PRO A 361 40.47 -44.40 -7.43
C PRO A 361 41.80 -43.71 -7.11
N GLU A 362 42.53 -44.23 -6.13
CA GLU A 362 43.96 -43.95 -6.00
C GLU A 362 44.67 -44.54 -7.21
N THR A 363 44.93 -43.73 -8.23
CA THR A 363 45.93 -44.05 -9.23
C THR A 363 47.20 -43.25 -8.95
N GLY A 364 48.16 -43.93 -8.31
CA GLY A 364 49.54 -43.96 -8.78
C GLY A 364 50.52 -42.97 -8.15
N LEU A 365 50.98 -43.28 -6.93
CA LEU A 365 52.34 -42.96 -6.51
C LEU A 365 53.27 -44.06 -7.03
N ALA A 366 54.09 -43.74 -8.02
CA ALA A 366 55.32 -44.45 -8.31
C ALA A 366 56.44 -43.42 -8.53
N SER A 367 57.25 -43.22 -7.49
CA SER A 367 58.67 -42.84 -7.60
C SER A 367 59.49 -44.16 -7.61
N PRO A 368 60.83 -44.21 -7.88
CA PRO A 368 61.80 -43.12 -7.98
C PRO A 368 62.92 -43.28 -9.06
N GLU A 369 63.74 -42.22 -9.18
CA GLU A 369 65.20 -42.18 -9.43
C GLU A 369 65.89 -42.53 -10.77
N SER A 370 66.94 -41.73 -11.02
CA SER A 370 68.18 -41.94 -11.78
C SER A 370 68.20 -41.67 -13.31
N ALA A 371 68.69 -40.47 -13.68
CA ALA A 371 69.96 -40.24 -14.38
C ALA A 371 70.05 -38.78 -14.87
#